data_AF-A0A2E8CUE6-F1
#
_entry.id   AF-A0A2E8CUE6-F1
#
_cell.length_a   1.000
_cell.length_b   1.000
_cell.length_c   1.000
_cell.angle_alpha   90.00
_cell.angle_beta   90.00
_cell.angle_gamma   90.00
#
_symmetry.space_group_name_H-M   'P 1'
#
loop_
_entity.id
_entity.type
_entity.pdbx_description
1 polymer ?
#
loop_
_entity_poly.entity_id
_entity_poly.type
_entity_poly.pdbx_seq_one_letter_code
_entity_poly.pdbx_strand_id
1 'polypeptide(L)'
;MRLRVSVKFILTLAAAGSIFLLASCIDPSSPGFIAGTGSAAPAEVVSSAELSQQLNKHDIALRFLTAYIRLDRNMALQYASSEAVKKLDWHKRHSGNIPYYDDKMILYFNGGWARVYFQEINGSYIVSDLEVHHR
;
A
#
# COMPACT_ATOMS: atom_id res chain seq x y z
N MET A 1 -22.50 -56.60 24.09
CA MET A 1 -22.49 -55.24 24.67
C MET A 1 -21.39 -54.41 24.01
N ARG A 2 -21.75 -53.41 23.19
CA ARG A 2 -20.78 -52.47 22.59
C ARG A 2 -21.11 -51.07 23.10
N LEU A 3 -20.20 -50.50 23.90
CA LEU A 3 -20.33 -49.17 24.47
C LEU A 3 -20.12 -48.14 23.35
N ARG A 4 -21.18 -47.43 22.96
CA ARG A 4 -21.09 -46.28 22.05
C ARG A 4 -20.78 -45.04 22.87
N VAL A 5 -19.50 -44.68 22.99
CA VAL A 5 -19.08 -43.40 23.57
C VAL A 5 -19.44 -42.30 22.58
N SER A 6 -20.39 -41.45 22.99
CA SER A 6 -20.89 -40.35 22.16
C SER A 6 -19.92 -39.18 22.18
N VAL A 7 -19.35 -38.85 21.01
CA VAL A 7 -18.40 -37.74 20.74
C VAL A 7 -19.12 -36.38 20.78
N LYS A 8 -20.08 -36.19 21.68
CA LYS A 8 -20.83 -34.93 21.85
C LYS A 8 -20.52 -34.21 23.16
N PHE A 9 -19.60 -34.75 23.97
CA PHE A 9 -19.35 -34.26 25.33
C PHE A 9 -18.00 -33.55 25.55
N ILE A 10 -17.23 -33.29 24.49
CA ILE A 10 -15.91 -32.63 24.56
C ILE A 10 -15.98 -31.19 23.99
N LEU A 11 -17.18 -30.66 23.71
CA LEU A 11 -17.34 -29.36 23.01
C LEU A 11 -17.82 -28.20 23.90
N THR A 12 -17.62 -28.28 25.22
CA THR A 12 -18.14 -27.28 26.18
C THR A 12 -17.12 -26.85 27.25
N LEU A 13 -15.81 -26.86 26.94
CA LEU A 13 -14.80 -26.40 27.91
C LEU A 13 -13.57 -25.72 27.26
N ALA A 14 -13.77 -24.90 26.22
CA ALA A 14 -12.71 -24.06 25.64
C ALA A 14 -13.19 -22.63 25.36
N ALA A 15 -14.18 -22.15 26.12
CA ALA A 15 -14.76 -20.81 25.99
C ALA A 15 -14.69 -20.04 27.33
N ALA A 16 -13.52 -19.99 27.95
CA ALA A 16 -13.26 -19.13 29.10
C ALA A 16 -11.74 -18.85 29.19
N GLY A 17 -11.28 -17.76 28.60
CA GLY A 17 -9.86 -17.38 28.66
C GLY A 17 -9.44 -16.28 27.70
N SER A 18 -10.38 -15.46 27.21
CA SER A 18 -10.10 -14.22 26.51
C SER A 18 -10.75 -13.09 27.29
N ILE A 19 -10.10 -11.93 27.31
CA ILE A 19 -10.40 -10.71 28.09
C ILE A 19 -9.66 -10.68 29.43
N PHE A 20 -8.36 -10.40 29.40
CA PHE A 20 -7.67 -9.49 30.34
C PHE A 20 -6.23 -9.32 29.82
N LEU A 21 -5.70 -8.10 29.87
CA LEU A 21 -4.35 -7.65 29.44
C LEU A 21 -4.27 -6.97 28.06
N LEU A 22 -4.98 -5.85 27.91
CA LEU A 22 -4.43 -4.67 27.23
C LEU A 22 -4.67 -3.46 28.12
N ALA A 23 -3.94 -3.41 29.24
CA ALA A 23 -3.87 -2.24 30.10
C ALA A 23 -2.85 -1.25 29.51
N SER A 24 -3.37 -0.10 29.06
CA SER A 24 -2.81 1.24 29.20
C SER A 24 -1.29 1.41 29.10
N CYS A 25 -0.80 1.71 27.88
CA CYS A 25 0.40 2.54 27.74
C CYS A 25 -0.04 4.01 27.79
N ILE A 26 0.04 4.62 28.97
CA ILE A 26 0.04 6.07 29.14
C ILE A 26 1.50 6.45 29.34
N ASP A 27 2.07 7.17 28.37
CA ASP A 27 3.37 7.81 28.49
C ASP A 27 3.18 9.18 29.17
N PRO A 28 3.69 9.43 30.39
CA PRO A 28 3.74 10.76 30.95
C PRO A 28 5.14 11.33 30.71
N SER A 29 5.34 11.91 29.53
CA SER A 29 6.53 12.73 29.23
C SER A 29 6.10 14.01 28.54
N SER A 30 5.87 15.01 29.38
CA SER A 30 5.63 16.42 29.08
C SER A 30 6.64 16.96 28.05
N PRO A 31 6.22 17.91 27.19
CA PRO A 31 6.89 19.20 27.25
C PRO A 31 5.91 20.38 27.21
N GLY A 32 5.96 21.16 28.29
CA GLY A 32 6.02 22.62 28.27
C GLY A 32 5.09 23.35 27.29
N PHE A 33 3.89 23.68 27.76
CA PHE A 33 3.19 24.86 27.28
C PHE A 33 3.91 26.09 27.85
N ILE A 34 4.73 26.75 27.02
CA ILE A 34 5.09 28.15 27.23
C ILE A 34 4.49 28.92 26.06
N ALA A 35 3.46 29.71 26.38
CA ALA A 35 2.96 30.76 25.53
C ALA A 35 4.07 31.79 25.33
N GLY A 36 4.51 31.94 24.08
CA GLY A 36 5.45 32.97 23.65
C GLY A 36 4.92 33.65 22.40
N THR A 37 4.33 34.83 22.58
CA THR A 37 4.12 35.84 21.53
C THR A 37 5.46 36.14 20.84
N GLY A 38 5.52 36.02 19.51
CA GLY A 38 6.67 36.52 18.76
C GLY A 38 6.76 36.06 17.31
N SER A 39 6.51 37.00 16.40
CA SER A 39 6.98 37.06 15.00
C SER A 39 6.55 35.97 14.01
N ALA A 40 5.74 36.42 13.06
CA ALA A 40 5.53 35.79 11.77
C ALA A 40 6.88 35.52 11.06
N ALA A 41 7.19 34.25 10.83
CA ALA A 41 8.13 33.80 9.82
C ALA A 41 7.34 33.24 8.63
N PRO A 42 7.76 33.53 7.38
CA PRO A 42 6.97 33.22 6.21
C PRO A 42 6.82 31.71 6.05
N ALA A 43 5.65 31.30 5.54
CA ALA A 43 5.42 29.96 5.06
C ALA A 43 6.57 29.55 4.14
N GLU A 44 7.33 28.54 4.54
CA GLU A 44 8.14 27.79 3.61
C GLU A 44 7.15 27.18 2.61
N VAL A 45 7.03 27.85 1.47
CA VAL A 45 6.60 27.23 0.24
C VAL A 45 7.54 26.05 0.09
N VAL A 46 7.06 24.85 0.44
CA VAL A 46 7.67 23.60 0.00
C VAL A 46 7.63 23.70 -1.50
N SER A 47 8.74 24.19 -2.05
CA SER A 47 9.02 24.20 -3.47
C SER A 47 8.73 22.79 -3.91
N SER A 48 7.70 22.64 -4.74
CA SER A 48 7.51 21.45 -5.55
C SER A 48 8.67 21.47 -6.53
N ALA A 49 9.86 21.16 -6.02
CA ALA A 49 11.02 20.91 -6.83
C ALA A 49 10.59 19.70 -7.66
N GLU A 50 10.19 19.98 -8.90
CA GLU A 50 10.30 19.05 -10.02
C GLU A 50 11.75 18.60 -10.04
N LEU A 51 12.04 17.64 -9.18
CA LEU A 51 13.17 16.78 -9.29
C LEU A 51 12.87 15.98 -10.55
N SER A 52 13.32 16.50 -11.68
CA SER A 52 13.59 15.77 -12.91
C SER A 52 14.72 14.77 -12.64
N GLN A 53 14.58 14.01 -11.56
CA GLN A 53 15.44 12.92 -11.20
C GLN A 53 15.21 11.88 -12.28
N GLN A 54 16.28 11.50 -12.95
CA GLN A 54 16.23 10.43 -13.93
C GLN A 54 15.89 9.14 -13.18
N LEU A 55 14.62 8.75 -13.19
CA LEU A 55 14.13 7.60 -12.45
C LEU A 55 14.38 6.34 -13.28
N ASN A 56 14.97 5.33 -12.64
CA ASN A 56 15.12 4.03 -13.28
C ASN A 56 13.77 3.28 -13.30
N LYS A 57 13.71 2.15 -14.02
CA LYS A 57 12.49 1.32 -14.12
C LYS A 57 11.93 0.88 -12.77
N HIS A 58 12.82 0.54 -11.83
CA HIS A 58 12.43 0.07 -10.50
C HIS A 58 11.77 1.18 -9.69
N ASP A 59 12.34 2.39 -9.69
CA ASP A 59 11.77 3.55 -8.99
C ASP A 59 10.39 3.92 -9.53
N ILE A 60 10.25 3.91 -10.86
CA ILE A 60 8.98 4.14 -11.55
C ILE A 60 7.95 3.08 -11.15
N ALA A 61 8.34 1.82 -11.15
CA ALA A 61 7.46 0.72 -10.76
C ALA A 61 7.02 0.82 -9.30
N LEU A 62 7.92 1.17 -8.39
CA LEU A 62 7.59 1.35 -6.96
C LEU A 62 6.66 2.54 -6.74
N ARG A 63 6.88 3.66 -7.44
CA ARG A 63 6.00 4.83 -7.36
C ARG A 63 4.63 4.54 -7.95
N PHE A 64 4.57 3.84 -9.08
CA PHE A 64 3.33 3.36 -9.68
C PHE A 64 2.59 2.38 -8.76
N LEU A 65 3.30 1.41 -8.18
CA LEU A 65 2.76 0.47 -7.19
C LEU A 65 2.21 1.21 -5.98
N THR A 66 2.92 2.23 -5.48
CA THR A 66 2.47 3.06 -4.36
C THR A 66 1.17 3.78 -4.71
N ALA A 67 1.06 4.36 -5.90
CA ALA A 67 -0.17 4.98 -6.38
C ALA A 67 -1.32 3.96 -6.45
N TYR A 68 -1.05 2.74 -6.95
CA TYR A 68 -2.04 1.66 -7.02
C TYR A 68 -2.49 1.15 -5.64
N ILE A 69 -1.57 1.02 -4.68
CA ILE A 69 -1.91 0.67 -3.28
C ILE A 69 -2.85 1.72 -2.69
N ARG A 70 -2.59 3.00 -2.97
CA ARG A 70 -3.41 4.14 -2.52
C ARG A 70 -4.72 4.32 -3.30
N LEU A 71 -4.93 3.54 -4.36
CA LEU A 71 -6.05 3.71 -5.30
C LEU A 71 -6.10 5.12 -5.90
N ASP A 72 -4.93 5.76 -6.08
CA ASP A 72 -4.80 7.11 -6.63
C ASP A 72 -4.41 7.08 -8.10
N ARG A 73 -5.43 7.16 -8.95
CA ARG A 73 -5.26 7.11 -10.41
C ARG A 73 -4.49 8.32 -10.96
N ASN A 74 -4.66 9.50 -10.36
CA ASN A 74 -4.01 10.72 -10.83
C ASN A 74 -2.50 10.69 -10.53
N MET A 75 -2.14 10.17 -9.36
CA MET A 75 -0.75 9.92 -9.02
C MET A 75 -0.12 8.88 -9.96
N ALA A 76 -0.85 7.82 -10.32
CA ALA A 76 -0.33 6.79 -11.22
C ALA A 76 -0.02 7.33 -12.63
N LEU A 77 -0.81 8.28 -13.13
CA LEU A 77 -0.60 8.91 -14.44
C LEU A 77 0.69 9.73 -14.54
N GLN A 78 1.35 10.03 -13.42
CA GLN A 78 2.68 10.66 -13.42
C GLN A 78 3.79 9.67 -13.80
N TYR A 79 3.54 8.36 -13.66
CA TYR A 79 4.52 7.30 -13.82
C TYR A 79 4.15 6.29 -14.91
N ALA A 80 2.96 6.40 -15.47
CA ALA A 80 2.41 5.44 -16.41
C ALA A 80 1.58 6.11 -17.51
N SER A 81 1.54 5.48 -18.68
CA SER A 81 0.66 5.88 -19.77
C SER A 81 -0.81 5.73 -19.36
N SER A 82 -1.69 6.54 -19.97
CA SER A 82 -3.12 6.43 -19.71
C SER A 82 -3.70 5.08 -20.10
N GLU A 83 -3.10 4.41 -21.10
CA GLU A 83 -3.51 3.07 -21.55
C GLU A 83 -3.15 2.00 -20.52
N ALA A 84 -1.93 2.02 -19.97
CA ALA A 84 -1.51 1.14 -18.89
C ALA A 84 -2.44 1.28 -17.68
N VAL A 85 -2.71 2.53 -17.26
CA VAL A 85 -3.56 2.82 -16.10
C VAL A 85 -4.98 2.26 -16.27
N LYS A 86 -5.57 2.33 -17.47
CA LYS A 86 -6.94 1.83 -17.72
C LYS A 86 -7.09 0.31 -17.54
N LYS A 87 -6.00 -0.46 -17.59
CA LYS A 87 -6.03 -1.93 -17.50
C LYS A 87 -6.19 -2.48 -16.08
N LEU A 88 -6.02 -1.62 -15.07
CA LEU A 88 -6.19 -2.00 -13.66
C LEU A 88 -7.53 -1.52 -13.10
N ASP A 89 -8.07 -2.28 -12.15
CA ASP A 89 -9.23 -1.84 -11.37
C ASP A 89 -8.77 -0.97 -10.18
N TRP A 90 -9.12 0.31 -10.23
CA TRP A 90 -8.79 1.34 -9.23
C TRP A 90 -9.82 1.48 -8.10
N HIS A 91 -10.91 0.72 -8.15
CA HIS A 91 -11.94 0.77 -7.11
C HIS A 91 -11.87 -0.46 -6.18
N LYS A 92 -11.07 -1.46 -6.55
CA LYS A 92 -10.91 -2.68 -5.78
C LYS A 92 -9.91 -2.50 -4.65
N ARG A 93 -10.40 -2.63 -3.41
CA ARG A 93 -9.55 -2.65 -2.22
C ARG A 93 -8.69 -3.92 -2.16
N HIS A 94 -7.50 -3.78 -1.56
CA HIS A 94 -6.48 -4.83 -1.49
C HIS A 94 -6.81 -5.95 -0.48
N SER A 95 -7.76 -5.74 0.44
CA SER A 95 -8.35 -6.76 1.34
C SER A 95 -7.33 -7.73 1.98
N GLY A 96 -6.21 -7.21 2.48
CA GLY A 96 -5.15 -8.00 3.13
C GLY A 96 -4.11 -8.60 2.20
N ASN A 97 -4.33 -8.62 0.88
CA ASN A 97 -3.30 -8.94 -0.11
C ASN A 97 -2.67 -7.64 -0.63
N ILE A 98 -1.51 -7.27 -0.08
CA ILE A 98 -0.80 -6.05 -0.48
C ILE A 98 -0.18 -6.28 -1.87
N PRO A 99 -0.53 -5.48 -2.89
CA PRO A 99 0.12 -5.56 -4.18
C PRO A 99 1.64 -5.40 -4.04
N TYR A 100 2.41 -6.14 -4.83
CA TYR A 100 3.87 -6.04 -4.81
C TYR A 100 4.45 -6.20 -6.21
N TYR A 101 5.68 -5.70 -6.36
CA TYR A 101 6.42 -5.68 -7.61
C TYR A 101 7.75 -6.44 -7.44
N ASP A 102 8.05 -7.36 -8.34
CA ASP A 102 9.26 -8.19 -8.29
C ASP A 102 10.36 -7.73 -9.28
N ASP A 103 11.52 -8.39 -9.20
CA ASP A 103 12.67 -8.18 -10.06
C ASP A 103 12.41 -8.57 -11.54
N LYS A 104 11.39 -9.39 -11.78
CA LYS A 104 10.96 -9.84 -13.11
C LYS A 104 9.96 -8.89 -13.77
N MET A 105 9.77 -7.70 -13.19
CA MET A 105 8.85 -6.69 -13.66
C MET A 105 7.39 -7.16 -13.63
N ILE A 106 7.03 -8.00 -12.66
CA ILE A 106 5.67 -8.48 -12.45
C ILE A 106 5.03 -7.76 -11.26
N LEU A 107 3.85 -7.20 -11.50
CA LEU A 107 2.97 -6.61 -10.49
C LEU A 107 1.91 -7.63 -10.09
N TYR A 108 1.91 -8.08 -8.83
CA TYR A 108 0.87 -8.95 -8.29
C TYR A 108 -0.15 -8.12 -7.54
N PHE A 109 -1.44 -8.42 -7.72
CA PHE A 109 -2.51 -7.68 -7.06
C PHE A 109 -3.75 -8.55 -6.81
N ASN A 110 -4.71 -7.98 -6.08
CA ASN A 110 -5.98 -8.66 -5.83
C ASN A 110 -6.79 -8.82 -7.13
N GLY A 111 -6.72 -9.98 -7.76
CA GLY A 111 -7.43 -10.30 -8.99
C GLY A 111 -6.54 -10.78 -10.13
N GLY A 112 -5.22 -10.86 -9.94
CA GLY A 112 -4.33 -11.27 -11.01
C GLY A 112 -2.87 -10.92 -10.78
N TRP A 113 -2.14 -10.93 -11.88
CA TRP A 113 -0.81 -10.34 -11.99
C TRP A 113 -0.72 -9.58 -13.33
N ALA A 114 0.23 -8.66 -13.44
CA ALA A 114 0.49 -7.94 -14.67
C ALA A 114 1.99 -7.88 -14.95
N ARG A 115 2.39 -8.14 -16.20
CA ARG A 115 3.73 -7.83 -16.67
C ARG A 115 3.81 -6.35 -17.00
N VAL A 116 4.83 -5.68 -16.46
CA VAL A 116 5.03 -4.24 -16.61
C VAL A 116 6.01 -3.96 -17.74
N TYR A 117 5.59 -3.16 -18.72
CA TYR A 117 6.43 -2.71 -19.81
C TYR A 117 6.82 -1.25 -19.60
N PHE A 118 8.05 -0.92 -19.97
CA PHE A 118 8.61 0.42 -19.79
C PHE A 118 8.99 1.02 -21.13
N GLN A 119 8.84 2.33 -21.25
CA GLN A 119 9.37 3.13 -22.34
C GLN A 119 10.27 4.22 -21.77
N GLU A 120 11.40 4.45 -22.43
CA GLU A 120 12.30 5.56 -22.11
C GLU A 120 11.87 6.83 -22.85
N ILE A 121 11.79 7.95 -22.13
CA ILE A 121 11.42 9.27 -22.63
C ILE A 121 12.38 10.29 -21.99
N ASN A 122 13.19 10.96 -22.81
CA ASN A 122 14.14 12.00 -22.36
C ASN A 122 15.06 11.52 -21.21
N GLY A 123 15.52 10.27 -21.27
CA GLY A 123 16.39 9.66 -20.25
C GLY A 123 15.67 9.08 -19.03
N SER A 124 14.37 9.36 -18.83
CA SER A 124 13.58 8.77 -17.75
C SER A 124 12.71 7.62 -18.27
N TYR A 125 12.22 6.75 -17.38
CA TYR A 125 11.28 5.68 -17.75
C TYR A 125 9.85 6.03 -17.36
N ILE A 126 8.89 5.48 -18.11
CA ILE A 126 7.48 5.42 -17.71
C ILE A 126 6.95 4.00 -17.93
N VAL A 127 5.92 3.60 -17.19
CA VAL A 127 5.16 2.38 -17.50
C VAL A 127 4.36 2.64 -18.78
N SER A 128 4.80 2.07 -19.88
CA SER A 128 4.16 2.27 -21.18
C SER A 128 2.93 1.38 -21.35
N ASP A 129 2.98 0.16 -20.82
CA ASP A 129 1.90 -0.79 -20.90
C ASP A 129 1.89 -1.83 -19.76
N LEU A 130 0.74 -2.48 -19.58
CA LEU A 130 0.55 -3.62 -18.69
C LEU A 130 -0.08 -4.79 -19.46
N GLU A 131 0.48 -5.98 -19.36
CA GLU A 131 -0.18 -7.21 -19.79
C GLU A 131 -0.80 -7.87 -18.57
N VAL A 132 -2.12 -7.78 -18.43
CA VAL A 132 -2.85 -8.20 -17.23
C VAL A 132 -3.40 -9.61 -17.40
N HIS A 133 -3.12 -10.48 -16.43
CA HIS A 133 -3.64 -11.83 -16.33
C HIS A 133 -4.51 -11.95 -15.09
N HIS A 134 -5.81 -12.11 -15.31
CA HIS A 134 -6.79 -12.29 -14.24
C HIS A 134 -6.78 -13.73 -13.70
N ARG A 135 -7.16 -13.88 -12.42
CA ARG A 135 -7.42 -15.19 -11.80
C ARG A 135 -8.78 -15.75 -12.17
#